data_AF-A0A2M7PIZ5-F1
#
_entry.id   AF-A0A2M7PIZ5-F1
#
_cell.length_a   1.000
_cell.length_b   1.000
_cell.length_c   1.000
_cell.angle_alpha   90.00
_cell.angle_beta   90.00
_cell.angle_gamma   90.00
#
_symmetry.space_group_name_H-M   'P 1'
#
loop_
_entity.id
_entity.type
_entity.pdbx_description
1 polymer ?
#
loop_
_entity_poly.entity_id
_entity_poly.type
_entity_poly.pdbx_seq_one_letter_code
_entity_poly.pdbx_strand_id
1 'polypeptide(L)'
;FATANDEFVWGGMENQTLTTLCYGCWNESLMVHEFAHQWFGDMISPGTWADLWLNEGFATWSEALWLEPYNYTNYKNRVLNYAGTYLSQNPGWAIYNESWIENPPSNNVMFNYAITYAKSACVLHQLRYLLGDEVYFEAIKSYAEDTANFKFKTAVTDDFATKIGEVAGEDLHWYFDAWVKQPNHPVYFNEFYFTEEQPGSWQAHFLTNQVQSNAPFFPMDLTVMVAFYDGTDTLVRVRNMENNEHFVFEFDREPGMLYFDPNQDIVLKQATTLLSVPQFNTFTGERLLAFPNPAKEQVSFFSEVGFDPDAKFICYDATGNQVLQLTHLSGNKLMINLDGWKPGIYEAVLMGKNTKTTCRFIVVK
;
A
#
# COMPACT_ATOMS: atom_id res chain seq x y z
N PHE A 1 -2.15 32.15 -19.68
CA PHE A 1 -2.61 32.50 -18.33
C PHE A 1 -3.29 33.86 -18.33
N ALA A 2 -4.47 33.94 -17.74
CA ALA A 2 -5.19 35.16 -17.39
C ALA A 2 -5.51 35.17 -15.89
N THR A 3 -5.75 36.35 -15.31
CA THR A 3 -6.18 36.49 -13.92
C THR A 3 -7.68 36.75 -13.88
N ALA A 4 -8.43 35.94 -13.14
CA ALA A 4 -9.85 36.17 -12.86
C ALA A 4 -10.06 37.31 -11.85
N ASN A 5 -11.32 37.76 -11.73
CA ASN A 5 -11.73 38.63 -10.63
C ASN A 5 -11.87 37.83 -9.31
N ASP A 6 -12.26 38.52 -8.25
CA ASP A 6 -12.44 37.96 -6.90
C ASP A 6 -13.71 37.10 -6.73
N GLU A 7 -14.56 37.01 -7.76
CA GLU A 7 -15.72 36.11 -7.78
C GLU A 7 -15.34 34.66 -8.16
N PHE A 8 -14.14 34.45 -8.74
CA PHE A 8 -13.64 33.13 -9.07
C PHE A 8 -13.07 32.44 -7.83
N VAL A 9 -13.74 31.38 -7.38
CA VAL A 9 -13.48 30.74 -6.08
C VAL A 9 -12.47 29.58 -6.12
N TRP A 10 -12.01 29.18 -7.31
CA TRP A 10 -11.05 28.09 -7.48
C TRP A 10 -9.61 28.61 -7.60
N GLY A 11 -8.62 27.72 -7.48
CA GLY A 11 -7.20 28.08 -7.67
C GLY A 11 -6.92 28.51 -9.11
N GLY A 12 -7.22 27.62 -10.05
CA GLY A 12 -7.19 27.89 -11.48
C GLY A 12 -8.25 27.10 -12.22
N MET A 13 -8.27 27.29 -13.53
CA MET A 13 -9.08 26.53 -14.47
C MET A 13 -8.28 26.38 -15.76
N GLU A 14 -8.15 25.14 -16.21
CA GLU A 14 -7.35 24.67 -17.32
C GLU A 14 -7.99 24.93 -18.70
N ASN A 15 -8.77 26.00 -18.88
CA ASN A 15 -9.48 26.21 -20.13
C ASN A 15 -8.51 26.19 -21.33
N GLN A 16 -8.81 25.32 -22.30
CA GLN A 16 -8.09 25.23 -23.57
C GLN A 16 -7.86 26.62 -24.17
N THR A 17 -6.62 26.90 -24.56
CA THR A 17 -6.12 28.19 -25.10
C THR A 17 -5.97 29.37 -24.13
N LEU A 18 -6.66 29.37 -22.98
CA LEU A 18 -6.54 30.45 -21.98
C LEU A 18 -6.78 29.94 -20.55
N THR A 19 -5.74 29.37 -19.95
CA THR A 19 -5.72 29.05 -18.52
C THR A 19 -6.02 30.27 -17.67
N THR A 20 -6.95 30.15 -16.72
CA THR A 20 -7.36 31.23 -15.82
C THR A 20 -6.91 30.92 -14.39
N LEU A 21 -6.34 31.90 -13.70
CA LEU A 21 -5.91 31.79 -12.29
C LEU A 21 -6.72 32.77 -11.43
N CYS A 22 -6.98 32.43 -10.17
CA CYS A 22 -7.55 33.37 -9.21
C CYS A 22 -6.72 34.64 -9.01
N TYR A 23 -7.38 35.69 -8.51
CA TYR A 23 -6.71 36.92 -8.12
C TYR A 23 -5.67 36.67 -7.02
N GLY A 24 -4.40 36.99 -7.30
CA GLY A 24 -3.31 36.92 -6.31
C GLY A 24 -2.69 35.53 -6.10
N CYS A 25 -3.06 34.51 -6.87
CA CYS A 25 -2.55 33.13 -6.68
C CYS A 25 -1.49 32.68 -7.69
N TRP A 26 -0.83 33.63 -8.36
CA TRP A 26 0.31 33.35 -9.25
C TRP A 26 1.50 32.78 -8.47
N ASN A 27 1.51 31.46 -8.32
CA ASN A 27 2.62 30.70 -7.76
C ASN A 27 3.00 29.58 -8.72
N GLU A 28 4.29 29.24 -8.73
CA GLU A 28 4.86 28.31 -9.69
C GLU A 28 4.17 26.94 -9.70
N SER A 29 3.83 26.42 -8.52
CA SER A 29 3.15 25.13 -8.38
C SER A 29 1.80 25.13 -9.10
N LEU A 30 0.97 26.13 -8.84
CA LEU A 30 -0.33 26.24 -9.49
C LEU A 30 -0.19 26.45 -11.00
N MET A 31 0.76 27.27 -11.46
CA MET A 31 0.97 27.43 -12.91
C MET A 31 1.37 26.11 -13.58
N VAL A 32 2.23 25.31 -12.94
CA VAL A 32 2.63 23.98 -13.44
C VAL A 32 1.44 23.03 -13.47
N HIS A 33 0.63 23.02 -12.41
CA HIS A 33 -0.60 22.22 -12.33
C HIS A 33 -1.51 22.51 -13.53
N GLU A 34 -1.86 23.78 -13.71
CA GLU A 34 -2.74 24.19 -14.80
C GLU A 34 -2.13 24.03 -16.19
N PHE A 35 -0.79 24.06 -16.30
CA PHE A 35 -0.09 23.82 -17.56
C PHE A 35 -0.05 22.33 -17.91
N ALA A 36 0.09 21.44 -16.92
CA ALA A 36 0.09 20.00 -17.12
C ALA A 36 -1.23 19.50 -17.72
N HIS A 37 -2.33 20.19 -17.44
CA HIS A 37 -3.64 19.88 -18.00
C HIS A 37 -3.70 19.94 -19.53
N GLN A 38 -2.79 20.66 -20.19
CA GLN A 38 -2.69 20.64 -21.66
C GLN A 38 -2.54 19.22 -22.24
N TRP A 39 -1.89 18.31 -21.49
CA TRP A 39 -1.77 16.91 -21.87
C TRP A 39 -2.85 16.04 -21.20
N PHE A 40 -3.01 16.16 -19.88
CA PHE A 40 -3.90 15.31 -19.09
C PHE A 40 -5.04 16.13 -18.51
N GLY A 41 -6.21 16.06 -19.13
CA GLY A 41 -7.34 16.96 -18.90
C GLY A 41 -7.91 17.50 -20.20
N ASP A 42 -7.06 18.18 -20.98
CA ASP A 42 -7.44 18.79 -22.25
C ASP A 42 -7.22 17.85 -23.44
N MET A 43 -5.99 17.37 -23.64
CA MET A 43 -5.67 16.49 -24.77
C MET A 43 -6.19 15.07 -24.54
N ILE A 44 -6.11 14.57 -23.30
CA ILE A 44 -6.77 13.33 -22.90
C ILE A 44 -7.68 13.65 -21.71
N SER A 45 -8.98 13.76 -21.98
CA SER A 45 -9.96 14.10 -20.95
C SER A 45 -10.43 12.85 -20.18
N PRO A 46 -10.86 12.98 -18.92
CA PRO A 46 -11.47 11.85 -18.22
C PRO A 46 -12.79 11.45 -18.91
N GLY A 47 -13.03 10.14 -19.06
CA GLY A 47 -14.24 9.61 -19.69
C GLY A 47 -15.50 9.81 -18.85
N THR A 48 -15.35 9.84 -17.53
CA THR A 48 -16.44 10.08 -16.57
C THR A 48 -15.94 10.87 -15.36
N TRP A 49 -16.86 11.33 -14.50
CA TRP A 49 -16.49 11.94 -13.22
C TRP A 49 -15.83 10.96 -12.24
N ALA A 50 -16.02 9.65 -12.41
CA ALA A 50 -15.30 8.64 -11.63
C ALA A 50 -13.80 8.62 -12.01
N ASP A 51 -13.47 9.01 -13.25
CA ASP A 51 -12.12 9.02 -13.80
C ASP A 51 -11.40 10.37 -13.63
N LEU A 52 -11.99 11.32 -12.91
CA LEU A 52 -11.46 12.67 -12.72
C LEU A 52 -10.02 12.70 -12.20
N TRP A 53 -9.60 11.66 -11.48
CA TRP A 53 -8.23 11.53 -10.98
C TRP A 53 -7.17 11.44 -12.10
N LEU A 54 -7.53 10.97 -13.30
CA LEU A 54 -6.66 11.00 -14.48
C LEU A 54 -6.38 12.44 -14.94
N ASN A 55 -7.24 13.40 -14.58
CA ASN A 55 -7.02 14.83 -14.79
C ASN A 55 -6.18 15.40 -13.64
N GLU A 56 -6.80 15.50 -12.46
CA GLU A 56 -6.26 16.22 -11.30
C GLU A 56 -5.02 15.54 -10.72
N GLY A 57 -4.94 14.21 -10.77
CA GLY A 57 -3.82 13.44 -10.26
C GLY A 57 -2.56 13.67 -11.08
N PHE A 58 -2.67 13.70 -12.41
CA PHE A 58 -1.55 13.97 -13.30
C PHE A 58 -1.05 15.40 -13.16
N ALA A 59 -1.95 16.38 -13.07
CA ALA A 59 -1.57 17.77 -12.82
C ALA A 59 -0.87 17.94 -11.46
N THR A 60 -1.43 17.36 -10.40
CA THR A 60 -0.82 17.39 -9.06
C THR A 60 0.53 16.68 -9.02
N TRP A 61 0.67 15.53 -9.67
CA TRP A 61 1.95 14.83 -9.77
C TRP A 61 2.99 15.62 -10.57
N SER A 62 2.57 16.34 -11.61
CA SER A 62 3.43 17.20 -12.42
C SER A 62 4.04 18.34 -11.61
N GLU A 63 3.34 18.85 -10.58
CA GLU A 63 3.91 19.81 -9.63
C GLU A 63 5.15 19.26 -8.91
N ALA A 64 5.13 17.97 -8.55
CA ALA A 64 6.31 17.32 -7.99
C ALA A 64 7.38 17.12 -9.06
N LEU A 65 6.98 16.54 -10.21
CA LEU A 65 7.89 16.22 -11.32
C LEU A 65 8.68 17.44 -11.81
N TRP A 66 8.04 18.62 -11.83
CA TRP A 66 8.68 19.88 -12.18
C TRP A 66 9.91 20.20 -11.33
N LEU A 67 9.94 19.76 -10.07
CA LEU A 67 11.05 20.01 -9.14
C LEU A 67 12.24 19.06 -9.36
N GLU A 68 12.02 17.93 -10.01
CA GLU A 68 13.01 16.85 -10.15
C GLU A 68 14.30 17.27 -10.86
N PRO A 69 14.26 17.97 -12.02
CA PRO A 69 15.49 18.36 -12.73
C PRO A 69 16.39 19.29 -11.92
N TYR A 70 15.83 20.00 -10.94
CA TYR A 70 16.59 20.86 -10.04
C TYR A 70 17.20 20.05 -8.89
N ASN A 71 16.42 19.14 -8.30
CA ASN A 71 16.84 18.26 -7.22
C ASN A 71 15.80 17.14 -6.98
N TYR A 72 16.20 15.88 -7.11
CA TYR A 72 15.33 14.73 -6.82
C TYR A 72 14.78 14.73 -5.38
N THR A 73 15.53 15.23 -4.40
CA THR A 73 15.04 15.38 -3.02
C THR A 73 13.86 16.34 -2.93
N ASN A 74 13.80 17.38 -3.77
CA ASN A 74 12.65 18.30 -3.80
C ASN A 74 11.41 17.60 -4.37
N TYR A 75 11.58 16.82 -5.44
CA TYR A 75 10.53 15.94 -5.96
C TYR A 75 10.00 15.02 -4.87
N LYS A 76 10.90 14.29 -4.20
CA LYS A 76 10.53 13.32 -3.17
C LYS A 76 9.83 13.98 -1.98
N ASN A 77 10.35 15.11 -1.49
CA ASN A 77 9.72 15.89 -0.42
C ASN A 77 8.32 16.35 -0.83
N ARG A 78 8.11 16.74 -2.08
CA ARG A 78 6.78 17.15 -2.56
C ARG A 78 5.79 15.99 -2.55
N VAL A 79 6.20 14.81 -3.02
CA VAL A 79 5.37 13.60 -2.96
C VAL A 79 5.06 13.22 -1.51
N LEU A 80 6.05 13.26 -0.61
CA LEU A 80 5.84 12.97 0.81
C LEU A 80 4.89 13.98 1.48
N ASN A 81 4.90 15.25 1.07
CA ASN A 81 3.93 16.24 1.55
C ASN A 81 2.49 15.94 1.10
N TYR A 82 2.30 15.47 -0.15
CA TYR A 82 1.00 15.00 -0.61
C TYR A 82 0.54 13.78 0.19
N ALA A 83 1.43 12.80 0.40
CA ALA A 83 1.14 11.63 1.22
C ALA A 83 0.74 12.03 2.65
N GLY A 84 1.48 12.96 3.27
CA GLY A 84 1.14 13.49 4.60
C GLY A 84 -0.21 14.20 4.66
N THR A 85 -0.56 14.95 3.61
CA THR A 85 -1.87 15.60 3.48
C THR A 85 -2.99 14.57 3.39
N TYR A 86 -2.82 13.57 2.52
CA TYR A 86 -3.76 12.45 2.42
C TYR A 86 -3.89 11.72 3.77
N LEU A 87 -2.79 11.26 4.36
CA LEU A 87 -2.80 10.46 5.59
C LEU A 87 -3.41 11.20 6.79
N SER A 88 -3.26 12.52 6.85
CA SER A 88 -3.82 13.35 7.93
C SER A 88 -5.31 13.66 7.78
N GLN A 89 -5.81 13.80 6.55
CA GLN A 89 -7.20 14.19 6.28
C GLN A 89 -8.11 13.01 5.91
N ASN A 90 -7.54 11.93 5.37
CA ASN A 90 -8.19 10.77 4.74
C ASN A 90 -9.64 10.56 5.19
N PRO A 91 -10.64 10.98 4.38
CA PRO A 91 -12.04 10.88 4.76
C PRO A 91 -12.61 9.45 4.64
N GLY A 92 -11.80 8.48 4.22
CA GLY A 92 -12.13 7.06 4.26
C GLY A 92 -12.81 6.48 3.02
N TRP A 93 -12.85 7.23 1.90
CA TRP A 93 -13.35 6.75 0.61
C TRP A 93 -12.25 6.59 -0.45
N ALA A 94 -12.59 5.94 -1.56
CA ALA A 94 -11.69 5.66 -2.68
C ALA A 94 -11.54 6.87 -3.62
N ILE A 95 -10.50 6.89 -4.46
CA ILE A 95 -10.34 7.93 -5.51
C ILE A 95 -11.45 7.79 -6.56
N TYR A 96 -11.73 6.55 -6.93
CA TYR A 96 -12.74 6.18 -7.92
C TYR A 96 -13.96 5.55 -7.26
N ASN A 97 -15.15 5.87 -7.76
CA ASN A 97 -16.38 5.18 -7.42
C ASN A 97 -17.27 5.07 -8.66
N GLU A 98 -17.64 3.85 -9.04
CA GLU A 98 -18.45 3.58 -10.23
C GLU A 98 -19.81 4.30 -10.19
N SER A 99 -20.40 4.50 -9.01
CA SER A 99 -21.67 5.23 -8.90
C SER A 99 -21.59 6.68 -9.37
N TRP A 100 -20.39 7.27 -9.44
CA TRP A 100 -20.17 8.64 -9.90
C TRP A 100 -20.28 8.79 -11.42
N ILE A 101 -20.31 7.69 -12.17
CA ILE A 101 -20.56 7.69 -13.61
C ILE A 101 -21.97 8.23 -13.89
N GLU A 102 -22.97 7.70 -13.18
CA GLU A 102 -24.37 8.11 -13.34
C GLU A 102 -24.79 9.20 -12.37
N ASN A 103 -24.20 9.21 -11.17
CA ASN A 103 -24.59 10.09 -10.06
C ASN A 103 -23.35 10.76 -9.46
N PRO A 104 -22.79 11.79 -10.10
CA PRO A 104 -21.63 12.51 -9.59
C PRO A 104 -21.91 13.06 -8.18
N PRO A 105 -20.97 12.95 -7.23
CA PRO A 105 -21.17 13.42 -5.88
C PRO A 105 -21.09 14.96 -5.83
N SER A 106 -21.26 15.54 -4.64
CA SER A 106 -21.04 16.98 -4.47
C SER A 106 -19.59 17.36 -4.77
N ASN A 107 -19.37 18.62 -5.17
CA ASN A 107 -18.03 19.13 -5.48
C ASN A 107 -17.02 18.94 -4.33
N ASN A 108 -17.47 18.98 -3.07
CA ASN A 108 -16.60 18.77 -1.91
C ASN A 108 -16.04 17.34 -1.81
N VAL A 109 -16.74 16.36 -2.39
CA VAL A 109 -16.27 14.97 -2.49
C VAL A 109 -15.48 14.79 -3.77
N MET A 110 -16.01 15.27 -4.90
CA MET A 110 -15.41 15.12 -6.22
C MET A 110 -14.03 15.79 -6.32
N PHE A 111 -13.91 17.00 -5.80
CA PHE A 111 -12.68 17.81 -5.80
C PHE A 111 -12.04 17.84 -4.40
N ASN A 112 -12.18 16.76 -3.63
CA ASN A 112 -11.53 16.68 -2.33
C ASN A 112 -10.01 16.63 -2.52
N TYR A 113 -9.29 17.66 -2.05
CA TYR A 113 -7.84 17.77 -2.25
C TYR A 113 -7.05 16.56 -1.74
N ALA A 114 -7.39 16.02 -0.57
CA ALA A 114 -6.68 14.88 0.01
C ALA A 114 -6.82 13.61 -0.85
N ILE A 115 -7.98 13.41 -1.49
CA ILE A 115 -8.28 12.20 -2.27
C ILE A 115 -7.98 12.40 -3.76
N THR A 116 -8.67 13.32 -4.42
CA THR A 116 -8.64 13.46 -5.89
C THR A 116 -7.29 13.97 -6.39
N TYR A 117 -6.58 14.75 -5.57
CA TYR A 117 -5.32 15.39 -5.93
C TYR A 117 -4.13 14.69 -5.27
N ALA A 118 -4.02 14.79 -3.94
CA ALA A 118 -2.85 14.36 -3.19
C ALA A 118 -2.65 12.84 -3.24
N LYS A 119 -3.70 12.03 -2.94
CA LYS A 119 -3.61 10.57 -3.03
C LYS A 119 -3.32 10.13 -4.48
N SER A 120 -3.98 10.71 -5.48
CA SER A 120 -3.75 10.41 -6.90
C SER A 120 -2.31 10.67 -7.34
N ALA A 121 -1.70 11.78 -6.93
CA ALA A 121 -0.30 12.07 -7.22
C ALA A 121 0.65 11.04 -6.60
N CYS A 122 0.32 10.57 -5.38
CA CYS A 122 1.05 9.48 -4.74
C CYS A 122 0.87 8.14 -5.45
N VAL A 123 -0.32 7.84 -5.99
CA VAL A 123 -0.54 6.64 -6.82
C VAL A 123 0.36 6.68 -8.05
N LEU A 124 0.43 7.80 -8.78
CA LEU A 124 1.32 7.93 -9.94
C LEU A 124 2.81 7.77 -9.56
N HIS A 125 3.25 8.33 -8.43
CA HIS A 125 4.60 8.12 -7.92
C HIS A 125 4.89 6.64 -7.59
N GLN A 126 3.97 5.97 -6.90
CA GLN A 126 4.14 4.56 -6.55
C GLN A 126 4.14 3.66 -7.79
N LEU A 127 3.37 4.00 -8.83
CA LEU A 127 3.41 3.32 -10.12
C LEU A 127 4.78 3.49 -10.78
N ARG A 128 5.38 4.68 -10.72
CA ARG A 128 6.77 4.92 -11.17
C ARG A 128 7.77 4.05 -10.40
N TYR A 129 7.62 3.93 -9.09
CA TYR A 129 8.44 3.02 -8.28
C TYR A 129 8.26 1.54 -8.70
N LEU A 130 7.02 1.12 -8.96
CA LEU A 130 6.70 -0.24 -9.38
C LEU A 130 7.36 -0.57 -10.73
N LEU A 131 7.28 0.32 -11.71
CA LEU A 131 7.76 0.05 -13.06
C LEU A 131 9.24 0.40 -13.26
N GLY A 132 9.78 1.29 -12.44
CA GLY A 132 11.05 1.97 -12.70
C GLY A 132 10.91 3.05 -13.77
N ASP A 133 11.87 3.98 -13.79
CA ASP A 133 11.79 5.21 -14.59
C ASP A 133 11.64 4.96 -16.09
N GLU A 134 12.45 4.06 -16.65
CA GLU A 134 12.47 3.81 -18.10
C GLU A 134 11.11 3.34 -18.62
N VAL A 135 10.55 2.30 -17.98
CA VAL A 135 9.25 1.73 -18.35
C VAL A 135 8.13 2.72 -18.06
N TYR A 136 8.16 3.40 -16.90
CA TYR A 136 7.12 4.34 -16.52
C TYR A 136 7.00 5.50 -17.51
N PHE A 137 8.11 6.18 -17.82
CA PHE A 137 8.05 7.35 -18.72
C PHE A 137 7.76 6.95 -20.18
N GLU A 138 8.22 5.78 -20.63
CA GLU A 138 7.82 5.26 -21.94
C GLU A 138 6.31 4.94 -21.96
N ALA A 139 5.76 4.40 -20.88
CA ALA A 139 4.34 4.10 -20.79
C ALA A 139 3.47 5.37 -20.80
N ILE A 140 3.85 6.41 -20.04
CA ILE A 140 3.15 7.72 -20.07
C ILE A 140 3.22 8.36 -21.46
N LYS A 141 4.39 8.30 -22.11
CA LYS A 141 4.56 8.80 -23.48
C LYS A 141 3.70 8.03 -24.49
N SER A 142 3.72 6.70 -24.42
CA SER A 142 2.92 5.82 -25.27
C SER A 142 1.42 6.07 -25.11
N TYR A 143 0.97 6.33 -23.88
CA TYR A 143 -0.41 6.77 -23.60
C TYR A 143 -0.73 8.13 -24.24
N ALA A 144 0.15 9.13 -24.07
CA ALA A 144 -0.05 10.48 -24.61
C ALA A 144 0.03 10.57 -26.15
N GLU A 145 0.82 9.71 -26.79
CA GLU A 145 1.04 9.72 -28.25
C GLU A 145 0.09 8.80 -29.02
N ASP A 146 -0.73 8.00 -28.35
CA ASP A 146 -1.69 7.09 -28.98
C ASP A 146 -2.84 7.87 -29.67
N THR A 147 -2.68 8.09 -30.97
CA THR A 147 -3.68 8.78 -31.81
C THR A 147 -4.93 7.95 -32.08
N ALA A 148 -4.88 6.63 -31.88
CA ALA A 148 -6.00 5.76 -32.14
C ALA A 148 -7.01 5.80 -30.99
N ASN A 149 -6.53 5.84 -29.75
CA ASN A 149 -7.37 5.62 -28.56
C ASN A 149 -7.46 6.82 -27.62
N PHE A 150 -6.38 7.59 -27.41
CA PHE A 150 -6.31 8.53 -26.29
C PHE A 150 -6.12 10.00 -26.69
N LYS A 151 -5.19 10.28 -27.61
CA LYS A 151 -4.87 11.65 -28.00
C LYS A 151 -6.08 12.35 -28.64
N PHE A 152 -6.49 13.47 -28.05
CA PHE A 152 -7.70 14.24 -28.38
C PHE A 152 -9.00 13.47 -28.16
N LYS A 153 -9.01 12.57 -27.18
CA LYS A 153 -10.14 11.71 -26.81
C LYS A 153 -10.29 11.65 -25.30
N THR A 154 -11.20 10.80 -24.85
CA THR A 154 -11.39 10.49 -23.44
C THR A 154 -10.76 9.16 -23.08
N ALA A 155 -10.33 9.00 -21.83
CA ALA A 155 -9.88 7.73 -21.27
C ALA A 155 -10.57 7.44 -19.93
N VAL A 156 -10.86 6.17 -19.67
CA VAL A 156 -11.27 5.71 -18.34
C VAL A 156 -10.08 5.04 -17.62
N THR A 157 -10.23 4.81 -16.32
CA THR A 157 -9.20 4.21 -15.46
C THR A 157 -8.69 2.87 -16.01
N ASP A 158 -9.58 2.02 -16.53
CA ASP A 158 -9.22 0.71 -17.09
C ASP A 158 -8.47 0.81 -18.42
N ASP A 159 -8.74 1.85 -19.23
CA ASP A 159 -7.98 2.13 -20.45
C ASP A 159 -6.52 2.48 -20.11
N PHE A 160 -6.34 3.34 -19.10
CA PHE A 160 -5.02 3.70 -18.61
C PHE A 160 -4.29 2.49 -18.05
N ALA A 161 -4.96 1.67 -17.22
CA ALA A 161 -4.39 0.45 -16.68
C ALA A 161 -3.91 -0.50 -17.79
N THR A 162 -4.74 -0.72 -18.81
CA THR A 162 -4.41 -1.55 -19.98
C THR A 162 -3.19 -0.99 -20.71
N LYS A 163 -3.19 0.31 -21.04
CA LYS A 163 -2.12 0.92 -21.82
C LYS A 163 -0.77 0.88 -21.12
N ILE A 164 -0.73 1.15 -19.82
CA ILE A 164 0.51 1.08 -19.05
C ILE A 164 0.98 -0.38 -18.93
N GLY A 165 0.05 -1.32 -18.72
CA GLY A 165 0.35 -2.75 -18.68
C GLY A 165 0.95 -3.31 -19.98
N GLU A 166 0.47 -2.85 -21.14
CA GLU A 166 1.03 -3.22 -22.45
C GLU A 166 2.51 -2.87 -22.58
N VAL A 167 2.92 -1.68 -22.09
CA VAL A 167 4.31 -1.24 -22.13
C VAL A 167 5.15 -1.91 -21.04
N ALA A 168 4.56 -2.13 -19.86
CA ALA A 168 5.22 -2.84 -18.76
C ALA A 168 5.40 -4.33 -19.02
N GLY A 169 4.63 -4.92 -19.94
CA GLY A 169 4.64 -6.35 -20.23
C GLY A 169 3.95 -7.20 -19.15
N GLU A 170 3.15 -6.59 -18.27
CA GLU A 170 2.35 -7.28 -17.26
C GLU A 170 0.97 -6.63 -17.10
N ASP A 171 -0.02 -7.39 -16.64
CA ASP A 171 -1.33 -6.85 -16.28
C ASP A 171 -1.22 -6.01 -15.00
N LEU A 172 -1.66 -4.76 -15.05
CA LEU A 172 -1.61 -3.81 -13.94
C LEU A 172 -2.98 -3.46 -13.36
N HIS A 173 -4.07 -4.11 -13.80
CA HIS A 173 -5.40 -3.82 -13.24
C HIS A 173 -5.44 -4.00 -11.72
N TRP A 174 -4.75 -5.02 -11.19
CA TRP A 174 -4.63 -5.24 -9.74
C TRP A 174 -4.12 -4.01 -8.98
N TYR A 175 -3.23 -3.23 -9.61
CA TYR A 175 -2.66 -2.03 -9.00
C TYR A 175 -3.72 -0.93 -8.90
N PHE A 176 -4.44 -0.65 -9.98
CA PHE A 176 -5.47 0.39 -9.98
C PHE A 176 -6.69 -0.03 -9.16
N ASP A 177 -7.04 -1.31 -9.17
CA ASP A 177 -8.08 -1.85 -8.31
C ASP A 177 -7.74 -1.60 -6.84
N ALA A 178 -6.52 -1.91 -6.39
CA ALA A 178 -6.10 -1.69 -5.02
C ALA A 178 -5.93 -0.20 -4.67
N TRP A 179 -5.22 0.57 -5.50
CA TRP A 179 -4.73 1.90 -5.11
C TRP A 179 -5.67 3.05 -5.49
N VAL A 180 -6.55 2.83 -6.49
CA VAL A 180 -7.52 3.82 -6.97
C VAL A 180 -8.94 3.48 -6.55
N LYS A 181 -9.36 2.22 -6.74
CA LYS A 181 -10.76 1.81 -6.52
C LYS A 181 -11.07 1.39 -5.07
N GLN A 182 -10.05 1.10 -4.25
CA GLN A 182 -10.25 0.83 -2.82
C GLN A 182 -10.01 2.06 -1.92
N PRO A 183 -10.79 2.21 -0.85
CA PRO A 183 -10.58 3.27 0.13
C PRO A 183 -9.33 3.00 0.97
N ASN A 184 -8.84 4.04 1.65
CA ASN A 184 -7.72 3.93 2.61
C ASN A 184 -6.40 3.47 1.98
N HIS A 185 -5.53 2.86 2.81
CA HIS A 185 -4.13 2.53 2.54
C HIS A 185 -3.68 1.35 3.43
N PRO A 186 -2.58 0.65 3.10
CA PRO A 186 -2.04 -0.41 3.93
C PRO A 186 -1.39 0.11 5.23
N VAL A 187 -1.58 -0.65 6.30
CA VAL A 187 -0.86 -0.52 7.57
C VAL A 187 -0.01 -1.78 7.74
N TYR A 188 1.29 -1.67 7.45
CA TYR A 188 2.23 -2.77 7.54
C TYR A 188 2.66 -3.04 8.99
N PHE A 189 2.62 -4.31 9.39
CA PHE A 189 3.24 -4.84 10.58
C PHE A 189 4.23 -5.92 10.15
N ASN A 190 5.51 -5.55 10.14
CA ASN A 190 6.57 -6.38 9.63
C ASN A 190 7.44 -6.90 10.78
N GLU A 191 7.86 -8.15 10.65
CA GLU A 191 8.81 -8.79 11.56
C GLU A 191 9.98 -9.33 10.74
N PHE A 192 11.19 -9.29 11.29
CA PHE A 192 12.34 -9.93 10.67
C PHE A 192 13.25 -10.59 11.70
N TYR A 193 14.01 -11.59 11.27
CA TYR A 193 15.07 -12.21 12.07
C TYR A 193 16.15 -12.79 11.16
N PHE A 194 17.31 -13.11 11.73
CA PHE A 194 18.43 -13.71 11.02
C PHE A 194 18.78 -15.07 11.62
N THR A 195 19.15 -16.03 10.78
CA THR A 195 19.69 -17.33 11.19
C THR A 195 21.02 -17.60 10.48
N GLU A 196 21.92 -18.32 11.16
CA GLU A 196 23.12 -18.89 10.55
C GLU A 196 22.87 -20.38 10.33
N GLU A 197 22.71 -20.78 9.07
CA GLU A 197 22.38 -22.17 8.71
C GLU A 197 23.63 -23.06 8.73
N GLN A 198 24.77 -22.49 8.32
CA GLN A 198 26.10 -23.06 8.38
C GLN A 198 27.10 -21.94 8.64
N PRO A 199 28.32 -22.21 9.16
CA PRO A 199 29.32 -21.19 9.37
C PRO A 199 29.55 -20.30 8.14
N GLY A 200 29.19 -19.02 8.23
CA GLY A 200 29.29 -18.05 7.13
C GLY A 200 28.13 -18.06 6.11
N SER A 201 27.08 -18.84 6.33
CA SER A 201 25.87 -18.89 5.50
C SER A 201 24.67 -18.41 6.31
N TRP A 202 24.17 -17.23 5.98
CA TRP A 202 23.13 -16.54 6.72
C TRP A 202 21.83 -16.45 5.93
N GLN A 203 20.71 -16.53 6.64
CA GLN A 203 19.39 -16.23 6.11
C GLN A 203 18.79 -15.02 6.81
N ALA A 204 18.18 -14.13 6.02
CA ALA A 204 17.32 -13.07 6.50
C ALA A 204 15.86 -13.42 6.22
N HIS A 205 15.09 -13.53 7.28
CA HIS A 205 13.67 -13.82 7.25
C HIS A 205 12.88 -12.53 7.38
N PHE A 206 11.98 -12.28 6.45
CA PHE A 206 11.11 -11.12 6.44
C PHE A 206 9.64 -11.56 6.35
N LEU A 207 8.88 -11.25 7.39
CA LEU A 207 7.46 -11.55 7.50
C LEU A 207 6.70 -10.23 7.40
N THR A 208 5.80 -10.14 6.42
CA THR A 208 5.01 -8.93 6.18
C THR A 208 3.52 -9.20 6.35
N ASN A 209 2.84 -8.26 6.99
CA ASN A 209 1.40 -8.30 7.21
C ASN A 209 0.82 -6.90 7.07
N GLN A 210 -0.38 -6.83 6.51
CA GLN A 210 -1.22 -5.65 6.49
C GLN A 210 -2.36 -5.82 7.51
N VAL A 211 -2.46 -4.89 8.47
CA VAL A 211 -3.34 -5.02 9.66
C VAL A 211 -4.52 -4.05 9.67
N GLN A 212 -4.69 -3.24 8.63
CA GLN A 212 -5.87 -2.40 8.48
C GLN A 212 -7.16 -3.22 8.42
N SER A 213 -8.25 -2.70 8.99
CA SER A 213 -9.57 -3.34 9.00
C SER A 213 -10.63 -2.60 8.17
N ASN A 214 -10.29 -1.41 7.67
CA ASN A 214 -11.17 -0.51 6.93
C ASN A 214 -10.93 -0.53 5.41
N ALA A 215 -10.13 -1.46 4.92
CA ALA A 215 -9.83 -1.67 3.51
C ALA A 215 -9.33 -3.10 3.26
N PRO A 216 -9.42 -3.60 2.02
CA PRO A 216 -8.80 -4.87 1.67
C PRO A 216 -7.26 -4.80 1.73
N PHE A 217 -6.63 -5.92 1.38
CA PHE A 217 -5.20 -6.01 1.18
C PHE A 217 -4.76 -5.20 -0.07
N PHE A 218 -3.59 -4.56 0.00
CA PHE A 218 -3.00 -3.79 -1.09
C PHE A 218 -1.75 -4.49 -1.62
N PRO A 219 -1.81 -5.21 -2.75
CA PRO A 219 -0.63 -5.80 -3.35
C PRO A 219 0.41 -4.74 -3.70
N MET A 220 1.69 -5.06 -3.48
CA MET A 220 2.79 -4.15 -3.75
C MET A 220 4.13 -4.89 -3.80
N ASP A 221 5.03 -4.43 -4.67
CA ASP A 221 6.43 -4.81 -4.60
C ASP A 221 7.12 -4.06 -3.44
N LEU A 222 7.71 -4.80 -2.52
CA LEU A 222 8.39 -4.29 -1.34
C LEU A 222 9.89 -4.28 -1.57
N THR A 223 10.51 -3.11 -1.40
CA THR A 223 11.97 -2.97 -1.33
C THR A 223 12.39 -3.06 0.13
N VAL A 224 13.37 -3.91 0.40
CA VAL A 224 13.92 -4.17 1.73
C VAL A 224 15.43 -3.98 1.66
N MET A 225 16.00 -3.17 2.55
CA MET A 225 17.44 -3.06 2.70
C MET A 225 17.92 -4.00 3.80
N VAL A 226 18.95 -4.80 3.50
CA VAL A 226 19.68 -5.59 4.49
C VAL A 226 21.05 -4.95 4.67
N ALA A 227 21.32 -4.45 5.88
CA ALA A 227 22.61 -3.90 6.27
C ALA A 227 23.41 -4.96 7.03
N PHE A 228 24.70 -5.06 6.75
CA PHE A 228 25.62 -6.07 7.29
C PHE A 228 26.57 -5.47 8.33
N TYR A 229 27.13 -6.33 9.19
CA TYR A 229 28.08 -5.89 10.23
C TYR A 229 29.41 -5.36 9.67
N ASP A 230 29.76 -5.69 8.43
CA ASP A 230 30.95 -5.17 7.74
C ASP A 230 30.76 -3.71 7.25
N GLY A 231 29.58 -3.13 7.45
CA GLY A 231 29.22 -1.77 7.04
C GLY A 231 28.69 -1.65 5.60
N THR A 232 28.56 -2.76 4.88
CA THR A 232 27.90 -2.80 3.56
C THR A 232 26.39 -3.02 3.71
N ASP A 233 25.64 -2.79 2.62
CA ASP A 233 24.22 -3.09 2.54
C ASP A 233 23.84 -3.64 1.16
N THR A 234 22.63 -4.16 1.04
CA THR A 234 22.01 -4.53 -0.23
C THR A 234 20.51 -4.29 -0.20
N LEU A 235 19.94 -4.01 -1.37
CA LEU A 235 18.49 -3.97 -1.56
C LEU A 235 18.00 -5.30 -2.12
N VAL A 236 16.89 -5.79 -1.58
CA VAL A 236 16.13 -6.93 -2.09
C VAL A 236 14.72 -6.46 -2.38
N ARG A 237 14.17 -6.90 -3.51
CA ARG A 237 12.81 -6.59 -3.93
C ARG A 237 11.99 -7.87 -4.00
N VAL A 238 10.83 -7.86 -3.34
CA VAL A 238 9.90 -8.99 -3.30
C VAL A 238 8.48 -8.52 -3.61
N ARG A 239 7.66 -9.38 -4.19
CA ARG A 239 6.25 -9.07 -4.48
C ARG A 239 5.37 -9.57 -3.35
N ASN A 240 4.67 -8.67 -2.66
CA ASN A 240 3.73 -9.00 -1.60
C ASN A 240 2.30 -9.00 -2.14
N MET A 241 1.69 -10.19 -2.21
CA MET A 241 0.36 -10.43 -2.78
C MET A 241 -0.67 -10.85 -1.73
N GLU A 242 -0.24 -11.28 -0.54
CA GLU A 242 -1.14 -11.66 0.54
C GLU A 242 -0.57 -11.39 1.95
N ASN A 243 -1.41 -11.51 2.97
CA ASN A 243 -0.98 -11.43 4.37
C ASN A 243 -0.25 -12.71 4.80
N ASN A 244 0.72 -12.56 5.70
CA ASN A 244 1.56 -13.61 6.27
C ASN A 244 2.50 -14.27 5.26
N GLU A 245 2.93 -13.52 4.25
CA GLU A 245 4.02 -13.94 3.38
C GLU A 245 5.35 -13.86 4.12
N HIS A 246 6.17 -14.88 3.89
CA HIS A 246 7.47 -15.05 4.51
C HIS A 246 8.51 -15.16 3.41
N PHE A 247 9.38 -14.17 3.34
CA PHE A 247 10.48 -14.10 2.40
C PHE A 247 11.79 -14.46 3.10
N VAL A 248 12.62 -15.25 2.42
CA VAL A 248 13.93 -15.68 2.93
C VAL A 248 14.99 -15.26 1.93
N PHE A 249 16.02 -14.56 2.40
CA PHE A 249 17.14 -14.08 1.60
C PHE A 249 18.44 -14.70 2.11
N GLU A 250 19.28 -15.20 1.21
CA GLU A 250 20.53 -15.86 1.55
C GLU A 250 21.72 -14.93 1.37
N PHE A 251 22.65 -14.95 2.33
CA PHE A 251 23.84 -14.12 2.35
C PHE A 251 25.08 -14.90 2.79
N ASP A 252 26.23 -14.54 2.22
CA ASP A 252 27.56 -15.09 2.52
C ASP A 252 28.28 -14.37 3.67
N ARG A 253 27.54 -13.52 4.39
CA ARG A 253 28.03 -12.65 5.46
C ARG A 253 26.89 -12.34 6.44
N GLU A 254 27.25 -11.98 7.66
CA GLU A 254 26.32 -11.78 8.76
C GLU A 254 25.46 -10.50 8.58
N PRO A 255 24.13 -10.64 8.43
CA PRO A 255 23.21 -9.51 8.42
C PRO A 255 23.08 -8.89 9.81
N GLY A 256 23.07 -7.57 9.89
CA GLY A 256 22.90 -6.82 11.13
C GLY A 256 21.51 -6.21 11.29
N MET A 257 20.93 -5.66 10.22
CA MET A 257 19.63 -4.98 10.28
C MET A 257 18.86 -5.09 8.97
N LEU A 258 17.53 -5.09 9.07
CA LEU A 258 16.62 -5.06 7.93
C LEU A 258 15.73 -3.81 8.01
N TYR A 259 15.64 -3.07 6.91
CA TYR A 259 14.83 -1.87 6.78
C TYR A 259 13.78 -2.05 5.69
N PHE A 260 12.51 -1.91 6.07
CA PHE A 260 11.40 -1.92 5.13
C PHE A 260 11.26 -0.56 4.45
N ASP A 261 11.15 -0.58 3.12
CA ASP A 261 11.00 0.60 2.25
C ASP A 261 11.93 1.75 2.63
N PRO A 262 13.25 1.54 2.56
CA PRO A 262 14.27 2.47 3.06
C PRO A 262 14.19 3.86 2.39
N ASN A 263 13.70 3.93 1.15
CA ASN A 263 13.59 5.15 0.35
C ASN A 263 12.20 5.81 0.45
N GLN A 264 11.28 5.21 1.21
CA GLN A 264 9.89 5.65 1.32
C GLN A 264 9.21 5.75 -0.06
N ASP A 265 9.38 4.77 -0.93
CA ASP A 265 8.76 4.75 -2.27
C ASP A 265 7.29 4.35 -2.24
N ILE A 266 6.89 3.54 -1.25
CA ILE A 266 5.49 3.23 -0.94
C ILE A 266 4.98 4.32 0.01
N VAL A 267 4.64 5.48 -0.53
CA VAL A 267 4.30 6.68 0.27
C VAL A 267 2.91 6.63 0.90
N LEU A 268 1.98 5.85 0.33
CA LEU A 268 0.62 5.69 0.86
C LEU A 268 0.60 4.51 1.84
N LYS A 269 1.30 4.62 2.98
CA LYS A 269 1.32 3.58 3.99
C LYS A 269 1.53 4.11 5.41
N GLN A 270 1.19 3.26 6.37
CA GLN A 270 1.79 3.28 7.71
C GLN A 270 2.56 1.98 7.89
N ALA A 271 3.65 1.99 8.67
CA ALA A 271 4.45 0.79 8.84
C ALA A 271 5.14 0.73 10.20
N THR A 272 5.17 -0.46 10.79
CA THR A 272 6.03 -0.82 11.91
C THR A 272 6.89 -2.01 11.46
N THR A 273 8.20 -1.96 11.72
CA THR A 273 9.12 -3.08 11.44
C THR A 273 9.90 -3.40 12.70
N LEU A 274 9.78 -4.64 13.19
CA LEU A 274 10.37 -5.08 14.44
C LEU A 274 11.38 -6.21 14.22
N LEU A 275 12.53 -6.09 14.87
CA LEU A 275 13.43 -7.23 15.06
C LEU A 275 12.71 -8.24 15.95
N SER A 276 12.56 -9.45 15.45
CA SER A 276 12.06 -10.59 16.19
C SER A 276 13.23 -11.49 16.58
N VAL A 277 13.06 -12.23 17.67
CA VAL A 277 13.97 -13.34 17.98
C VAL A 277 13.61 -14.47 17.01
N PRO A 278 14.59 -15.22 16.45
CA PRO A 278 14.28 -16.48 15.81
C PRO A 278 13.47 -17.30 16.81
N GLN A 279 12.15 -17.34 16.65
CA GLN A 279 11.41 -18.41 17.26
C GLN A 279 12.03 -19.64 16.62
N PHE A 280 12.67 -20.50 17.42
CA PHE A 280 12.98 -21.86 17.01
C PHE A 280 11.66 -22.57 16.72
N ASN A 281 10.96 -22.15 15.67
CA ASN A 281 10.06 -22.98 14.93
C ASN A 281 11.03 -23.82 14.11
N THR A 282 11.49 -24.93 14.70
CA THR A 282 11.80 -26.11 13.90
C THR A 282 10.54 -26.36 13.06
N PHE A 283 10.50 -25.79 11.86
CA PHE A 283 9.44 -25.95 10.88
C PHE A 283 9.51 -27.39 10.38
N THR A 284 8.94 -28.29 11.18
CA THR A 284 8.57 -29.63 10.77
C THR A 284 7.15 -30.01 11.21
N GLY A 285 6.32 -29.07 11.70
CA GLY A 285 4.94 -29.41 12.06
C GLY A 285 4.04 -28.20 12.28
N GLU A 286 2.81 -28.32 11.76
CA GLU A 286 1.60 -27.55 12.09
C GLU A 286 1.70 -26.02 12.01
N ARG A 287 1.26 -25.45 10.89
CA ARG A 287 0.88 -24.02 10.81
C ARG A 287 -0.46 -23.83 11.51
N LEU A 288 -0.52 -22.90 12.47
CA LEU A 288 -1.73 -22.52 13.18
C LEU A 288 -2.21 -21.16 12.66
N LEU A 289 -3.38 -21.11 12.05
CA LEU A 289 -3.95 -19.88 11.46
C LEU A 289 -5.17 -19.43 12.26
N ALA A 290 -5.27 -18.14 12.57
CA ALA A 290 -6.43 -17.55 13.24
C ALA A 290 -7.29 -16.74 12.25
N PHE A 291 -8.59 -17.05 12.15
CA PHE A 291 -9.53 -16.35 11.27
C PHE A 291 -10.96 -16.29 11.85
N PRO A 292 -11.68 -15.16 11.75
CA PRO A 292 -11.20 -13.87 11.24
C PRO A 292 -10.18 -13.25 12.20
N ASN A 293 -9.26 -12.45 11.68
CA ASN A 293 -8.29 -11.69 12.45
C ASN A 293 -8.12 -10.30 11.79
N PRO A 294 -8.66 -9.21 12.37
CA PRO A 294 -9.25 -9.11 13.71
C PRO A 294 -10.56 -9.88 13.89
N ALA A 295 -10.77 -10.44 15.08
CA ALA A 295 -11.94 -11.20 15.49
C ALA A 295 -12.89 -10.35 16.34
N LYS A 296 -14.20 -10.47 16.12
CA LYS A 296 -15.24 -9.79 16.92
C LYS A 296 -15.86 -10.72 17.97
N GLU A 297 -16.77 -11.57 17.53
CA GLU A 297 -17.53 -12.48 18.40
C GLU A 297 -16.83 -13.82 18.57
N GLN A 298 -16.14 -14.27 17.52
CA GLN A 298 -15.48 -15.57 17.50
C GLN A 298 -14.22 -15.53 16.64
N VAL A 299 -13.29 -16.42 16.95
CA VAL A 299 -12.10 -16.72 16.16
C VAL A 299 -12.00 -18.22 15.96
N SER A 300 -11.65 -18.65 14.75
CA SER A 300 -11.35 -20.04 14.42
C SER A 300 -9.85 -20.20 14.23
N PHE A 301 -9.29 -21.24 14.83
CA PHE A 301 -7.92 -21.67 14.64
C PHE A 301 -7.89 -22.90 13.74
N PHE A 302 -7.07 -22.87 12.70
CA PHE A 302 -6.93 -23.95 11.73
C PHE A 302 -5.54 -24.55 11.80
N SER A 303 -5.47 -25.88 11.80
CA SER A 303 -4.24 -26.65 11.62
C SER A 303 -4.29 -27.38 10.28
N GLU A 304 -3.28 -27.20 9.44
CA GLU A 304 -3.21 -27.83 8.11
C GLU A 304 -3.14 -29.36 8.18
N VAL A 305 -2.54 -29.92 9.24
CA VAL A 305 -2.38 -31.38 9.42
C VAL A 305 -3.29 -31.96 10.50
N GLY A 306 -4.22 -31.15 11.04
CA GLY A 306 -5.08 -31.52 12.17
C GLY A 306 -4.46 -31.18 13.53
N PHE A 307 -5.24 -31.27 14.60
CA PHE A 307 -4.74 -31.10 15.96
C PHE A 307 -4.39 -32.45 16.58
N ASP A 308 -3.18 -32.55 17.14
CA ASP A 308 -2.80 -33.67 18.00
C ASP A 308 -3.74 -33.73 19.24
N PRO A 309 -4.42 -34.86 19.51
CA PRO A 309 -5.26 -35.03 20.69
C PRO A 309 -4.53 -34.81 22.02
N ASP A 310 -3.21 -35.01 22.06
CA ASP A 310 -2.39 -34.81 23.25
C ASP A 310 -1.84 -33.37 23.35
N ALA A 311 -2.06 -32.53 22.34
CA ALA A 311 -1.62 -31.14 22.36
C ALA A 311 -2.48 -30.26 23.29
N LYS A 312 -1.85 -29.18 23.76
CA LYS A 312 -2.48 -28.12 24.56
C LYS A 312 -2.60 -26.87 23.72
N PHE A 313 -3.79 -26.29 23.67
CA PHE A 313 -4.01 -24.99 23.06
C PHE A 313 -4.19 -23.95 24.16
N ILE A 314 -3.38 -22.89 24.18
CA ILE A 314 -3.37 -21.88 25.24
C ILE A 314 -3.42 -20.50 24.58
N CYS A 315 -4.26 -19.60 25.09
CA CYS A 315 -4.22 -18.19 24.71
C CYS A 315 -3.73 -17.33 25.87
N TYR A 316 -2.88 -16.36 25.52
CA TYR A 316 -2.39 -15.32 26.42
C TYR A 316 -2.87 -13.94 25.95
N ASP A 317 -3.17 -13.06 26.90
CA ASP A 317 -3.35 -11.64 26.61
C ASP A 317 -2.00 -10.93 26.36
N ALA A 318 -2.04 -9.67 25.92
CA ALA A 318 -0.84 -8.86 25.67
C ALA A 318 0.07 -8.65 26.89
N THR A 319 -0.40 -8.92 28.11
CA THR A 319 0.40 -8.84 29.34
C THR A 319 0.97 -10.19 29.77
N GLY A 320 0.71 -11.25 28.99
CA GLY A 320 1.16 -12.62 29.26
C GLY A 320 0.26 -13.40 30.21
N ASN A 321 -0.93 -12.88 30.57
CA ASN A 321 -1.86 -13.66 31.39
C ASN A 321 -2.56 -14.70 30.52
N GLN A 322 -2.61 -15.94 31.00
CA GLN A 322 -3.38 -16.99 30.35
C GLN A 322 -4.88 -16.69 30.47
N VAL A 323 -5.56 -16.60 29.33
CA VAL A 323 -7.00 -16.32 29.25
C VAL A 323 -7.82 -17.55 28.82
N LEU A 324 -7.17 -18.53 28.18
CA LEU A 324 -7.80 -19.78 27.78
C LEU A 324 -6.79 -20.91 27.77
N GLN A 325 -7.24 -22.12 28.12
CA GLN A 325 -6.50 -23.35 27.87
C GLN A 325 -7.48 -24.47 27.53
N LEU A 326 -7.17 -25.20 26.47
CA LEU A 326 -7.91 -26.36 25.99
C LEU A 326 -6.95 -27.55 25.84
N THR A 327 -7.49 -28.75 26.08
CA THR A 327 -6.82 -30.04 25.91
C THR A 327 -7.75 -30.99 25.16
N HIS A 328 -7.24 -32.15 24.71
CA HIS A 328 -8.04 -33.13 23.95
C HIS A 328 -8.62 -32.53 22.66
N LEU A 329 -7.76 -31.88 21.89
CA LEU A 329 -8.12 -31.25 20.63
C LEU A 329 -8.47 -32.34 19.59
N SER A 330 -9.34 -32.01 18.65
CA SER A 330 -9.71 -32.93 17.57
C SER A 330 -10.08 -32.18 16.30
N GLY A 331 -9.98 -32.86 15.17
CA GLY A 331 -10.21 -32.27 13.85
C GLY A 331 -9.09 -31.30 13.45
N ASN A 332 -9.39 -30.40 12.53
CA ASN A 332 -8.45 -29.41 11.98
C ASN A 332 -8.89 -27.97 12.22
N LYS A 333 -10.01 -27.77 12.94
CA LYS A 333 -10.59 -26.47 13.23
C LYS A 333 -11.03 -26.39 14.69
N LEU A 334 -10.56 -25.37 15.39
CA LEU A 334 -10.94 -25.04 16.75
C LEU A 334 -11.64 -23.69 16.76
N MET A 335 -12.86 -23.60 17.28
CA MET A 335 -13.62 -22.36 17.33
C MET A 335 -13.71 -21.84 18.76
N ILE A 336 -13.39 -20.57 18.96
CA ILE A 336 -13.40 -19.92 20.27
C ILE A 336 -14.34 -18.72 20.24
N ASN A 337 -15.28 -18.71 21.17
CA ASN A 337 -16.13 -17.56 21.46
C ASN A 337 -15.34 -16.56 22.33
N LEU A 338 -15.38 -15.28 21.95
CA LEU A 338 -14.65 -14.18 22.56
C LEU A 338 -15.49 -13.38 23.56
N ASP A 339 -16.67 -13.88 23.93
CA ASP A 339 -17.50 -13.31 24.98
C ASP A 339 -16.70 -13.13 26.29
N GLY A 340 -16.67 -11.89 26.77
CA GLY A 340 -15.92 -11.51 27.97
C GLY A 340 -14.43 -11.19 27.76
N TRP A 341 -13.87 -11.43 26.58
CA TRP A 341 -12.49 -11.02 26.25
C TRP A 341 -12.43 -9.51 26.09
N LYS A 342 -11.29 -8.90 26.41
CA LYS A 342 -11.09 -7.45 26.23
C LYS A 342 -10.56 -7.19 24.81
N PRO A 343 -10.87 -6.05 24.19
CA PRO A 343 -10.18 -5.66 22.96
C PRO A 343 -8.67 -5.62 23.17
N GLY A 344 -7.89 -6.17 22.25
CA GLY A 344 -6.44 -6.24 22.38
C GLY A 344 -5.79 -7.33 21.54
N ILE A 345 -4.46 -7.42 21.64
CA ILE A 345 -3.66 -8.46 21.00
C ILE A 345 -3.59 -9.67 21.92
N TYR A 346 -3.75 -10.85 21.32
CA TYR A 346 -3.66 -12.14 21.99
C TYR A 346 -2.67 -13.03 21.24
N GLU A 347 -1.99 -13.90 21.99
CA GLU A 347 -1.13 -14.94 21.44
C GLU A 347 -1.75 -16.30 21.73
N ALA A 348 -2.06 -17.06 20.68
CA ALA A 348 -2.45 -18.45 20.77
C ALA A 348 -1.23 -19.34 20.58
N VAL A 349 -1.11 -20.37 21.42
CA VAL A 349 0.01 -21.28 21.48
C VAL A 349 -0.54 -22.71 21.46
N LEU A 350 -0.16 -23.47 20.44
CA LEU A 350 -0.38 -24.91 20.36
C LEU A 350 0.90 -25.63 20.78
N MET A 351 0.85 -26.34 21.90
CA MET A 351 1.97 -27.13 22.45
C MET A 351 1.69 -28.62 22.23
N GLY A 352 2.35 -29.22 21.25
CA GLY A 352 2.39 -30.67 21.05
C GLY A 352 3.50 -31.34 21.87
N LYS A 353 3.67 -32.66 21.68
CA LYS A 353 4.66 -33.45 22.43
C LYS A 353 6.10 -32.96 22.24
N ASN A 354 6.44 -32.56 21.01
CA ASN A 354 7.76 -32.05 20.61
C ASN A 354 7.67 -30.77 19.76
N THR A 355 6.48 -30.18 19.62
CA THR A 355 6.22 -29.03 18.75
C THR A 355 5.58 -27.90 19.54
N LYS A 356 5.88 -26.66 19.16
CA LYS A 356 5.22 -25.48 19.68
C LYS A 356 4.96 -24.55 18.50
N THR A 357 3.69 -24.27 18.23
CA THR A 357 3.29 -23.32 17.19
C THR A 357 2.58 -22.16 17.85
N THR A 358 2.88 -20.94 17.43
CA THR A 358 2.21 -19.73 17.92
C THR A 358 1.57 -18.96 16.78
N CYS A 359 0.42 -18.34 17.03
CA CYS A 359 -0.15 -17.33 16.15
C CYS A 359 -0.74 -16.18 16.97
N ARG A 360 -0.58 -14.95 16.48
CA ARG A 360 -1.19 -13.77 17.11
C ARG A 360 -2.52 -13.45 16.45
N PHE A 361 -3.47 -13.00 17.26
CA PHE A 361 -4.75 -12.51 16.76
C PHE A 361 -5.23 -11.32 17.58
N ILE A 362 -6.08 -10.50 16.97
CA ILE A 362 -6.60 -9.26 17.55
C ILE A 362 -8.07 -9.47 17.85
N VAL A 363 -8.49 -9.16 19.07
CA VAL A 363 -9.91 -9.08 19.45
C VAL A 363 -10.35 -7.62 19.37
N VAL A 364 -11.43 -7.37 18.64
CA VAL A 364 -12.09 -6.06 18.51
C VAL A 364 -13.55 -6.19 18.95
N LYS A 365 -14.14 -5.16 19.55
CA LYS A 365 -15.57 -5.17 19.95
C LYS A 365 -16.36 -4.15 19.15
#